data_AF-F8PN31-F1
#
_entry.id   AF-F8PN31-F1
#
_cell.length_a   1.000
_cell.length_b   1.000
_cell.length_c   1.000
_cell.angle_alpha   90.00
_cell.angle_beta   90.00
_cell.angle_gamma   90.00
#
_symmetry.space_group_name_H-M   'P 1'
#
loop_
_entity.id
_entity.type
_entity.pdbx_description
1 polymer ?
#
loop_
_entity_poly.entity_id
_entity_poly.type
_entity_poly.pdbx_seq_one_letter_code
_entity_poly.pdbx_strand_id
1 'polypeptide(L)'
;MGTDEWTRQRKDNHKEVERRRRGNINEGINELGRIVPNSSGEKAKGAILSRAVQYIHHLKENEARNIEKWTLEKLLMDQAMGDLQAQLEEMRRLWDEERIARQRADGELNELRRLQQQNQVAQVNATSAGGVPGFRSRSRSADRGKESGSPKRNVLGESEVRTEVEGISEGDEAIKQQEDGDNRPGKRPRME
;
A
#
# COMPACT_ATOMS: atom_id res chain seq x y z
N MET A 1 -80.54 2.45 5.27
CA MET A 1 -79.34 2.44 4.41
C MET A 1 -79.73 1.78 3.10
N GLY A 2 -80.10 2.58 2.11
CA GLY A 2 -80.69 2.09 0.87
C GLY A 2 -79.66 1.42 -0.03
N THR A 3 -80.07 0.39 -0.77
CA THR A 3 -79.24 -0.37 -1.73
C THR A 3 -78.48 0.53 -2.70
N ASP A 4 -79.03 1.70 -3.03
CA ASP A 4 -78.41 2.70 -3.92
C ASP A 4 -77.22 3.44 -3.28
N GLU A 5 -77.28 3.73 -1.97
CA GLU A 5 -76.17 4.35 -1.23
C GLU A 5 -74.98 3.40 -1.12
N TRP A 6 -75.25 2.12 -0.86
CA TRP A 6 -74.22 1.08 -0.80
C TRP A 6 -73.51 0.91 -2.15
N THR A 7 -74.28 0.91 -3.24
CA THR A 7 -73.73 0.78 -4.60
C THR A 7 -72.87 1.99 -4.98
N ARG A 8 -73.29 3.20 -4.59
CA ARG A 8 -72.52 4.43 -4.78
C ARG A 8 -71.23 4.43 -3.96
N GLN A 9 -71.31 4.07 -2.68
CA GLN A 9 -70.15 4.00 -1.79
C GLN A 9 -69.11 3.00 -2.29
N ARG A 10 -69.54 1.85 -2.80
CA ARG A 10 -68.64 0.84 -3.40
C ARG A 10 -67.96 1.38 -4.65
N LYS A 11 -68.68 2.11 -5.51
CA LYS A 11 -68.12 2.73 -6.73
C LYS A 11 -67.10 3.82 -6.40
N ASP A 12 -67.38 4.66 -5.42
CA ASP A 12 -66.47 5.73 -5.03
C ASP A 12 -65.24 5.20 -4.30
N ASN A 13 -65.40 4.16 -3.47
CA ASN A 13 -64.28 3.43 -2.89
C ASN A 13 -63.37 2.81 -3.99
N HIS A 14 -63.96 2.19 -5.01
CA HIS A 14 -63.19 1.65 -6.13
C HIS A 14 -62.39 2.73 -6.89
N LYS A 15 -62.99 3.90 -7.14
CA LYS A 15 -62.28 5.05 -7.74
C LYS A 15 -61.15 5.57 -6.86
N GLU A 16 -61.34 5.59 -5.54
CA GLU A 16 -60.34 6.00 -4.57
C GLU A 16 -59.11 5.09 -4.64
N VAL A 17 -59.33 3.78 -4.62
CA VAL A 17 -58.27 2.78 -4.75
C VAL A 17 -57.52 2.93 -6.07
N GLU A 18 -58.25 3.10 -7.18
CA GLU A 18 -57.67 3.31 -8.51
C GLU A 18 -56.79 4.58 -8.56
N ARG A 19 -57.28 5.69 -7.99
CA ARG A 19 -56.54 6.96 -7.98
C ARG A 19 -55.26 6.85 -7.16
N ARG A 20 -55.30 6.18 -6.00
CA ARG A 20 -54.09 5.90 -5.20
C ARG A 20 -53.09 5.06 -5.97
N ARG A 21 -53.53 3.98 -6.63
CA ARG A 21 -52.63 3.18 -7.48
C ARG A 21 -51.95 4.04 -8.54
N ARG A 22 -52.71 4.90 -9.24
CA ARG A 22 -52.15 5.81 -10.25
C ARG A 22 -51.19 6.83 -9.66
N GLY A 23 -51.49 7.37 -8.47
CA GLY A 23 -50.61 8.25 -7.71
C GLY A 23 -49.26 7.59 -7.44
N ASN A 24 -49.27 6.42 -6.82
CA ASN A 24 -48.06 5.67 -6.48
C ASN A 24 -47.21 5.34 -7.72
N ILE A 25 -47.84 4.95 -8.84
CA ILE A 25 -47.11 4.69 -10.10
C ILE A 25 -46.46 5.97 -10.63
N ASN A 26 -47.18 7.11 -10.59
CA ASN A 26 -46.64 8.38 -11.05
C ASN A 26 -45.47 8.84 -10.18
N GLU A 27 -45.57 8.68 -8.87
CA GLU A 27 -44.50 8.96 -7.92
C GLU A 27 -43.27 8.11 -8.22
N GLY A 28 -43.42 6.80 -8.41
CA GLY A 28 -42.32 5.91 -8.76
C GLY A 28 -41.62 6.30 -10.08
N ILE A 29 -42.39 6.67 -11.12
CA ILE A 29 -41.82 7.12 -12.40
C ILE A 29 -41.09 8.46 -12.24
N ASN A 30 -41.64 9.39 -11.46
CA ASN A 30 -41.00 10.68 -11.22
C ASN A 30 -39.69 10.52 -10.42
N GLU A 31 -39.64 9.59 -9.48
CA GLU A 31 -38.42 9.30 -8.72
C GLU A 31 -37.33 8.69 -9.60
N LEU A 32 -37.70 7.75 -10.48
CA LEU A 32 -36.79 7.25 -11.52
C LEU A 32 -36.24 8.39 -12.39
N GLY A 33 -37.08 9.36 -12.74
CA GLY A 33 -36.67 10.54 -13.52
C GLY A 33 -35.63 11.42 -12.82
N ARG A 34 -35.57 11.43 -11.48
CA ARG A 34 -34.59 12.22 -10.70
C ARG A 34 -33.21 11.58 -10.65
N ILE A 35 -33.14 10.26 -10.56
CA ILE A 35 -31.87 9.52 -10.42
C ILE A 35 -31.21 9.20 -11.76
N VAL A 36 -32.01 9.15 -12.83
CA VAL A 36 -31.50 8.86 -14.17
C VAL A 36 -30.90 10.14 -14.77
N PRO A 37 -29.68 10.10 -15.33
CA PRO A 37 -29.07 11.25 -15.97
C PRO A 37 -29.95 11.77 -17.11
N ASN A 38 -30.00 13.10 -17.25
CA ASN A 38 -30.74 13.78 -18.33
C ASN A 38 -32.25 13.49 -18.37
N SER A 39 -32.86 12.97 -17.29
CA SER A 39 -34.33 12.84 -17.18
C SER A 39 -34.96 13.74 -16.12
N SER A 40 -34.17 14.55 -15.41
CA SER A 40 -34.69 15.52 -14.46
C SER A 40 -35.54 16.57 -15.20
N GLY A 41 -36.81 16.68 -14.83
CA GLY A 41 -37.77 17.56 -15.50
C GLY A 41 -38.45 16.97 -16.75
N GLU A 42 -38.11 15.74 -17.14
CA GLU A 42 -38.78 15.01 -18.22
C GLU A 42 -40.21 14.66 -17.81
N LYS A 43 -41.20 14.98 -18.65
CA LYS A 43 -42.62 14.71 -18.37
C LYS A 43 -43.12 13.47 -19.09
N ALA A 44 -42.39 13.01 -20.11
CA ALA A 44 -42.75 11.83 -20.88
C ALA A 44 -42.36 10.54 -20.14
N LYS A 45 -43.35 9.87 -19.54
CA LYS A 45 -43.15 8.59 -18.82
C LYS A 45 -42.40 7.54 -19.64
N GLY A 46 -42.71 7.43 -20.94
CA GLY A 46 -42.02 6.49 -21.83
C GLY A 46 -40.53 6.79 -22.01
N ALA A 47 -40.17 8.07 -22.10
CA ALA A 47 -38.78 8.49 -22.23
C ALA A 47 -37.98 8.24 -20.94
N ILE A 48 -38.58 8.52 -19.77
CA ILE A 48 -37.98 8.23 -18.46
C ILE A 48 -37.68 6.73 -18.35
N LEU A 49 -38.65 5.87 -18.67
CA LEU A 49 -38.48 4.42 -18.61
C LEU A 49 -37.40 3.92 -19.56
N SER A 50 -37.38 4.41 -20.80
CA SER A 50 -36.37 4.01 -21.79
C SER A 50 -34.96 4.43 -21.37
N ARG A 51 -34.78 5.67 -20.88
CA ARG A 51 -33.50 6.15 -20.35
C ARG A 51 -33.08 5.38 -19.10
N ALA A 52 -34.01 5.04 -18.21
CA ALA A 52 -33.72 4.24 -17.02
C ALA A 52 -33.15 2.87 -17.39
N VAL A 53 -33.73 2.20 -18.38
CA VAL A 53 -33.22 0.91 -18.86
C VAL A 53 -31.80 1.05 -19.42
N GLN A 54 -31.57 2.05 -20.28
CA GLN A 54 -30.22 2.32 -20.82
C GLN A 54 -29.21 2.63 -19.71
N TYR A 55 -29.61 3.41 -18.71
CA TYR A 55 -28.74 3.77 -17.61
C TYR A 55 -28.38 2.57 -16.74
N ILE A 56 -29.32 1.65 -16.47
CA ILE A 56 -29.03 0.40 -15.76
C ILE A 56 -28.01 -0.45 -16.52
N HIS A 57 -28.15 -0.58 -17.85
CA HIS A 57 -27.16 -1.28 -18.67
C HIS A 57 -25.78 -0.63 -18.59
N HIS A 58 -25.73 0.70 -18.72
CA HIS A 58 -24.48 1.45 -18.61
C HIS A 58 -23.83 1.30 -17.23
N LEU A 59 -24.61 1.34 -16.14
CA LEU A 59 -24.09 1.13 -14.79
C LEU A 59 -23.49 -0.27 -14.63
N LYS A 60 -24.15 -1.31 -15.13
CA LYS A 60 -23.64 -2.68 -15.09
C LYS A 60 -22.34 -2.85 -15.88
N GLU A 61 -22.27 -2.27 -17.07
CA GLU A 61 -21.04 -2.29 -17.89
C GLU A 61 -19.92 -1.45 -17.25
N ASN A 62 -20.26 -0.32 -16.64
CA ASN A 62 -19.31 0.53 -15.93
C ASN A 62 -18.77 -0.16 -14.67
N GLU A 63 -19.60 -0.90 -13.93
CA GLU A 63 -19.18 -1.71 -12.80
C GLU A 63 -18.19 -2.80 -13.23
N ALA A 64 -18.48 -3.53 -14.31
CA ALA A 64 -17.56 -4.51 -14.87
C ALA A 64 -16.21 -3.88 -15.27
N ARG A 65 -16.23 -2.75 -15.98
CA ARG A 65 -15.02 -2.01 -16.35
C ARG A 65 -14.23 -1.52 -15.14
N ASN A 66 -14.92 -1.07 -14.09
CA ASN A 66 -14.27 -0.64 -12.85
C ASN A 66 -13.58 -1.80 -12.13
N ILE A 67 -14.23 -2.98 -12.09
CA ILE A 67 -13.63 -4.20 -11.51
C ILE A 67 -12.39 -4.58 -12.31
N GLU A 68 -12.45 -4.61 -13.65
CA GLU A 68 -11.30 -4.93 -14.50
C GLU A 68 -10.14 -3.96 -14.30
N LYS A 69 -10.43 -2.65 -14.30
CA LYS A 69 -9.43 -1.60 -14.07
C LYS A 69 -8.77 -1.74 -12.70
N TRP A 70 -9.57 -1.87 -11.64
CA TRP A 70 -9.04 -2.03 -10.28
C TRP A 70 -8.20 -3.30 -10.14
N THR A 71 -8.65 -4.42 -10.75
CA THR A 71 -7.91 -5.69 -10.73
C THR A 71 -6.55 -5.54 -11.40
N LEU A 72 -6.50 -4.86 -12.56
CA LEU A 72 -5.25 -4.62 -13.28
C LEU A 72 -4.31 -3.70 -12.48
N GLU A 73 -4.82 -2.58 -11.97
CA GLU A 73 -4.04 -1.63 -11.15
C GLU A 73 -3.47 -2.32 -9.90
N LYS A 74 -4.28 -3.16 -9.23
CA LYS A 74 -3.84 -3.95 -8.09
C LYS A 74 -2.69 -4.89 -8.47
N LEU A 75 -2.83 -5.68 -9.53
CA LEU A 75 -1.79 -6.62 -9.97
C LEU A 75 -0.48 -5.91 -10.31
N LEU A 76 -0.55 -4.75 -10.97
CA LEU A 76 0.62 -3.95 -11.29
C LEU A 76 1.29 -3.39 -10.04
N MET A 77 0.51 -2.91 -9.06
CA MET A 77 1.03 -2.43 -7.79
C MET A 77 1.67 -3.57 -6.99
N ASP A 78 1.02 -4.73 -6.91
CA ASP A 78 1.54 -5.91 -6.22
C ASP A 78 2.88 -6.38 -6.84
N GLN A 79 2.99 -6.38 -8.17
CA GLN A 79 4.24 -6.68 -8.86
C GLN A 79 5.33 -5.65 -8.53
N ALA A 80 5.03 -4.36 -8.62
CA ALA A 80 6.00 -3.29 -8.33
C ALA A 80 6.46 -3.32 -6.86
N MET A 81 5.54 -3.60 -5.92
CA MET A 81 5.87 -3.79 -4.51
C MET A 81 6.80 -5.00 -4.32
N GLY A 82 6.51 -6.12 -4.98
CA GLY A 82 7.36 -7.31 -4.94
C GLY A 82 8.77 -7.04 -5.47
N ASP A 83 8.89 -6.33 -6.59
CA ASP A 83 10.20 -5.96 -7.17
C ASP A 83 11.00 -5.03 -6.24
N LEU A 84 10.34 -4.05 -5.61
CA LEU A 84 10.96 -3.16 -4.63
C LEU A 84 11.41 -3.92 -3.36
N GLN A 85 10.59 -4.85 -2.87
CA GLN A 85 10.94 -5.70 -1.73
C GLN A 85 12.17 -6.56 -2.05
N ALA A 86 12.22 -7.17 -3.24
CA ALA A 86 13.37 -7.95 -3.68
C ALA A 86 14.66 -7.11 -3.76
N GLN A 87 14.56 -5.87 -4.26
CA GLN A 87 15.69 -4.94 -4.29
C GLN A 87 16.18 -4.57 -2.88
N LEU A 88 15.26 -4.33 -1.94
CA LEU A 88 15.61 -4.04 -0.55
C LEU A 88 16.29 -5.23 0.13
N GLU A 89 15.78 -6.44 -0.08
CA GLU A 89 16.38 -7.67 0.44
C GLU A 89 17.80 -7.88 -0.10
N GLU A 90 18.00 -7.67 -1.40
CA GLU A 90 19.31 -7.79 -2.03
C GLU A 90 20.29 -6.73 -1.51
N MET A 91 19.87 -5.48 -1.40
CA MET A 91 20.69 -4.41 -0.82
C MET A 91 21.06 -4.71 0.63
N ARG A 92 20.12 -5.24 1.42
CA ARG A 92 20.38 -5.66 2.80
C ARG A 92 21.39 -6.81 2.84
N ARG A 93 21.27 -7.80 1.96
CA ARG A 93 22.21 -8.93 1.85
C ARG A 93 23.62 -8.44 1.53
N LEU A 94 23.77 -7.59 0.52
CA LEU A 94 25.06 -7.00 0.15
C LEU A 94 25.68 -6.19 1.29
N TRP A 95 24.85 -5.40 2.00
CA TRP A 95 25.30 -4.64 3.15
C TRP A 95 25.80 -5.54 4.30
N ASP A 96 25.07 -6.63 4.59
CA ASP A 96 25.47 -7.61 5.61
C ASP A 96 26.77 -8.33 5.23
N GLU A 97 26.93 -8.71 3.97
CA GLU A 97 28.16 -9.31 3.45
C GLU A 97 29.37 -8.38 3.59
N GLU A 98 29.21 -7.13 3.17
CA GLU A 98 30.24 -6.09 3.29
C GLU A 98 30.58 -5.82 4.76
N ARG A 99 29.57 -5.77 5.64
CA ARG A 99 29.77 -5.61 7.09
C ARG A 99 30.58 -6.75 7.69
N ILE A 100 30.26 -8.00 7.34
CA ILE A 100 30.99 -9.18 7.80
C ILE A 100 32.42 -9.18 7.25
N ALA A 101 32.61 -8.84 5.97
CA ALA A 101 33.93 -8.76 5.36
C ALA A 101 34.82 -7.71 6.05
N ARG A 102 34.28 -6.53 6.35
CA ARG A 102 34.97 -5.49 7.13
C ARG A 102 35.34 -5.98 8.52
N GLN A 103 34.41 -6.62 9.23
CA GLN A 103 34.67 -7.16 10.56
C GLN A 103 35.81 -8.20 10.55
N ARG A 104 35.85 -9.05 9.52
CA ARG A 104 36.96 -10.02 9.35
C ARG A 104 38.29 -9.32 9.09
N ALA A 105 38.33 -8.37 8.16
CA ALA A 105 39.54 -7.62 7.84
C ALA A 105 40.07 -6.83 9.05
N ASP A 106 39.19 -6.21 9.84
CA ASP A 106 39.55 -5.53 11.09
C ASP A 106 40.10 -6.53 12.14
N GLY A 107 39.53 -7.73 12.20
CA GLY A 107 40.04 -8.83 13.03
C GLY A 107 41.47 -9.24 12.66
N GLU A 108 41.70 -9.49 11.37
CA GLU A 108 43.03 -9.83 10.83
C GLU A 108 44.05 -8.70 11.08
N LEU A 109 43.66 -7.43 10.88
CA LEU A 109 44.50 -6.27 11.15
C LEU A 109 44.88 -6.16 12.64
N ASN A 110 43.93 -6.43 13.54
CA ASN A 110 44.19 -6.41 14.98
C ASN A 110 45.16 -7.51 15.40
N GLU A 111 45.04 -8.71 14.82
CA GLU A 111 45.99 -9.82 15.04
C GLU A 111 47.39 -9.48 14.54
N LEU A 112 47.52 -8.96 13.32
CA LEU A 112 48.80 -8.53 12.75
C LEU A 112 49.45 -7.42 13.58
N ARG A 113 48.68 -6.42 14.02
CA ARG A 113 49.16 -5.36 14.91
C ARG A 113 49.66 -5.92 16.24
N ARG A 114 48.96 -6.90 16.82
CA ARG A 114 49.37 -7.57 18.07
C ARG A 114 50.68 -8.34 17.89
N LEU A 115 50.81 -9.12 16.81
CA LEU A 115 52.04 -9.87 16.50
C LEU A 115 53.23 -8.92 16.26
N GLN A 116 53.02 -7.83 15.53
CA GLN A 116 54.04 -6.80 15.33
C GLN A 116 54.51 -6.19 16.65
N GLN A 117 53.58 -5.86 17.56
CA GLN A 117 53.94 -5.30 18.85
C GLN A 117 54.71 -6.29 19.73
N GLN A 118 54.34 -7.58 19.71
CA GLN A 118 55.13 -8.63 20.39
C GLN A 118 56.54 -8.76 19.82
N ASN A 119 56.69 -8.80 18.49
CA ASN A 119 57.99 -8.84 17.84
C ASN A 119 58.83 -7.61 18.15
N GLN A 120 58.22 -6.42 18.19
CA GLN A 120 58.91 -5.17 18.53
C GLN A 120 59.43 -5.19 19.99
N VAL A 121 58.61 -5.67 20.94
CA VAL A 121 59.02 -5.85 22.35
C VAL A 121 60.15 -6.90 22.48
N ALA A 122 60.07 -8.01 21.75
CA ALA A 122 61.13 -9.01 21.72
C ALA A 122 62.45 -8.45 21.14
N GLN A 123 62.37 -7.64 20.09
CA GLN A 123 63.53 -7.00 19.46
C GLN A 123 64.20 -5.98 20.37
N VAL A 124 63.44 -5.12 21.06
CA VAL A 124 64.02 -4.16 22.03
C VAL A 124 64.66 -4.87 23.23
N ASN A 125 64.05 -5.95 23.74
CA ASN A 125 64.63 -6.76 24.80
C ASN A 125 65.93 -7.45 24.35
N ALA A 126 65.98 -8.01 23.14
CA ALA A 126 67.18 -8.63 22.60
C ALA A 126 68.34 -7.62 22.40
N THR A 127 68.04 -6.40 21.94
CA THR A 127 69.05 -5.33 21.84
C THR A 127 69.51 -4.79 23.20
N SER A 128 68.71 -4.98 24.27
CA SER A 128 69.12 -4.61 25.64
C SER A 128 69.99 -5.67 26.34
N ALA A 129 69.93 -6.94 25.89
CA ALA A 129 70.69 -8.06 26.45
C ALA A 129 72.01 -8.35 25.68
N GLY A 130 72.10 -7.96 24.40
CA GLY A 130 73.29 -8.08 23.58
C GLY A 130 74.12 -6.79 23.54
N GLY A 131 74.98 -6.58 24.53
CA GLY A 131 76.01 -5.55 24.47
C GLY A 131 77.07 -5.87 23.41
N VAL A 132 77.26 -4.96 22.44
CA VAL A 132 78.48 -4.87 21.62
C VAL A 132 78.87 -3.37 21.55
N PRO A 133 80.15 -3.01 21.73
CA PRO A 133 80.57 -1.63 21.95
C PRO A 133 80.44 -0.79 20.68
N GLY A 134 80.22 0.50 20.92
CA GLY A 134 79.71 1.42 19.90
C GLY A 134 80.64 1.72 18.73
N PHE A 135 79.99 2.22 17.67
CA PHE A 135 80.62 3.12 16.72
C PHE A 135 79.88 4.46 16.79
N ARG A 136 80.55 5.48 17.35
CA ARG A 136 80.12 6.87 17.25
C ARG A 136 80.46 7.37 15.85
N SER A 137 79.44 7.77 15.09
CA SER A 137 79.62 8.75 14.01
C SER A 137 78.63 9.89 14.21
N ARG A 138 79.18 11.09 14.11
CA ARG A 138 78.68 12.36 14.61
C ARG A 138 78.57 13.31 13.41
N SER A 139 77.37 13.81 13.13
CA SER A 139 77.11 15.05 12.39
C SER A 139 75.59 15.30 12.43
N ARG A 140 75.04 16.24 13.22
CA ARG A 140 74.88 17.69 12.92
C ARG A 140 74.48 17.89 11.44
N SER A 141 73.30 18.41 11.11
CA SER A 141 72.87 19.78 11.42
C SER A 141 71.36 20.01 11.22
N ALA A 142 70.91 21.10 11.84
CA ALA A 142 69.61 21.78 11.84
C ALA A 142 68.79 21.77 10.54
N ASP A 143 67.45 21.83 10.65
CA ASP A 143 66.71 23.11 10.56
C ASP A 143 65.23 22.99 11.00
N ARG A 144 64.71 24.11 11.50
CA ARG A 144 63.38 24.34 12.06
C ARG A 144 62.30 24.51 10.98
N GLY A 145 61.11 23.98 11.27
CA GLY A 145 59.87 24.76 11.29
C GLY A 145 59.13 25.01 9.97
N LYS A 146 57.92 24.44 9.88
CA LYS A 146 56.60 25.10 9.59
C LYS A 146 55.58 24.00 9.28
N GLU A 147 54.64 23.76 10.19
CA GLU A 147 53.28 24.35 10.24
C GLU A 147 52.34 23.89 9.11
N SER A 148 51.39 23.05 9.55
CA SER A 148 49.95 23.02 9.23
C SER A 148 49.47 23.35 7.81
N GLY A 149 48.87 22.34 7.17
CA GLY A 149 48.01 22.50 6.01
C GLY A 149 47.18 21.23 5.75
N SER A 150 46.11 21.03 6.53
CA SER A 150 45.13 19.97 6.35
C SER A 150 44.38 20.10 5.00
N PRO A 151 44.13 19.01 4.26
CA PRO A 151 43.23 19.05 3.11
C PRO A 151 41.77 19.11 3.57
N LYS A 152 41.04 20.06 3.00
CA LYS A 152 39.63 20.37 3.26
C LYS A 152 38.73 19.15 2.99
N ARG A 153 38.00 18.71 4.02
CA ARG A 153 36.75 17.94 3.87
C ARG A 153 35.67 18.90 3.37
N ASN A 154 35.10 18.60 2.20
CA ASN A 154 33.84 19.22 1.80
C ASN A 154 32.74 18.71 2.74
N VAL A 155 32.11 19.65 3.44
CA VAL A 155 30.83 19.50 4.12
C VAL A 155 29.80 20.09 3.17
N LEU A 156 28.93 19.25 2.62
CA LEU A 156 27.76 19.70 1.86
C LEU A 156 26.59 18.76 2.16
N GLY A 157 25.61 19.33 2.87
CA GLY A 157 24.19 19.00 2.73
C GLY A 157 23.70 17.80 3.53
N GLU A 158 23.52 17.98 4.83
CA GLU A 158 22.45 17.27 5.54
C GLU A 158 21.11 17.81 5.02
N SER A 159 20.42 17.02 4.19
CA SER A 159 18.98 17.20 3.97
C SER A 159 18.26 16.33 4.99
N GLU A 160 17.79 16.95 6.07
CA GLU A 160 16.81 16.35 6.97
C GLU A 160 15.52 16.05 6.19
N VAL A 161 15.30 14.78 5.85
CA VAL A 161 13.96 14.29 5.49
C VAL A 161 13.28 13.90 6.80
N ARG A 162 12.44 14.81 7.30
CA ARG A 162 11.46 14.51 8.36
C ARG A 162 10.49 13.45 7.84
N THR A 163 10.52 12.26 8.43
CA THR A 163 9.42 11.30 8.34
C THR A 163 8.39 11.64 9.40
N GLU A 164 7.34 12.38 9.00
CA GLU A 164 6.09 12.40 9.76
C GLU A 164 5.32 11.13 9.41
N VAL A 165 5.43 10.13 10.29
CA VAL A 165 4.53 8.97 10.33
C VAL A 165 3.25 9.43 11.03
N GLU A 166 2.26 9.86 10.25
CA GLU A 166 0.87 9.88 10.73
C GLU A 166 0.29 8.49 10.54
N GLY A 167 -0.04 7.86 11.66
CA GLY A 167 -0.65 6.53 11.72
C GLY A 167 -2.05 6.56 11.11
N ILE A 168 -2.25 5.71 10.10
CA ILE A 168 -3.59 5.29 9.69
C ILE A 168 -3.81 3.93 10.34
N SER A 169 -4.75 3.95 11.27
CA SER A 169 -5.21 2.85 12.10
C SER A 169 -5.71 1.66 11.27
N GLU A 170 -5.41 0.49 11.83
CA GLU A 170 -5.90 -0.85 11.51
C GLU A 170 -7.39 -0.91 11.13
N GLY A 171 -7.69 -1.80 10.19
CA GLY A 171 -9.03 -2.19 9.80
C GLY A 171 -9.00 -3.51 9.02
N ASP A 172 -8.58 -4.59 9.68
CA ASP A 172 -8.78 -5.96 9.20
C ASP A 172 -10.28 -6.29 9.20
N GLU A 173 -10.93 -6.21 8.04
CA GLU A 173 -12.22 -6.89 7.83
C GLU A 173 -11.99 -8.21 7.08
N ALA A 174 -11.96 -9.28 7.85
CA ALA A 174 -12.03 -10.65 7.36
C ALA A 174 -13.37 -10.90 6.66
N ILE A 175 -13.35 -11.05 5.33
CA ILE A 175 -14.51 -11.50 4.55
C ILE A 175 -14.76 -12.97 4.88
N LYS A 176 -15.78 -13.23 5.72
CA LYS A 176 -16.34 -14.56 5.93
C LYS A 176 -17.04 -15.00 4.65
N GLN A 177 -16.54 -16.05 4.01
CA GLN A 177 -17.26 -16.78 2.97
C GLN A 177 -18.46 -17.47 3.63
N GLN A 178 -19.66 -17.04 3.24
CA GLN A 178 -20.92 -17.64 3.65
C GLN A 178 -21.26 -18.71 2.62
N GLU A 179 -21.16 -19.97 3.00
CA GLU A 179 -21.65 -21.10 2.21
C GLU A 179 -23.18 -21.07 2.20
N ASP A 180 -23.77 -20.52 1.13
CA ASP A 180 -25.21 -20.66 0.88
C ASP A 180 -25.48 -22.07 0.34
N GLY A 181 -25.90 -22.95 1.25
CA GLY A 181 -26.47 -24.25 0.93
C GLY A 181 -27.76 -24.12 0.12
N ASP A 182 -27.73 -24.65 -1.10
CA ASP A 182 -28.90 -24.80 -1.99
C ASP A 182 -29.88 -25.83 -1.40
N ASN A 183 -30.77 -25.38 -0.52
CA ASN A 183 -31.88 -26.18 0.00
C ASN A 183 -33.17 -25.86 -0.78
N ARG A 184 -33.26 -26.33 -2.02
CA ARG A 184 -34.52 -26.35 -2.78
C ARG A 184 -35.44 -27.46 -2.24
N PRO A 185 -36.67 -27.16 -1.78
CA PRO A 185 -37.63 -28.20 -1.46
C PRO A 185 -38.12 -28.87 -2.76
N GLY A 186 -37.94 -30.19 -2.84
CA GLY A 186 -38.32 -31.03 -3.96
C GLY A 186 -39.81 -30.97 -4.30
N LYS A 187 -40.12 -31.08 -5.60
CA LYS A 187 -41.47 -31.18 -6.17
C LYS A 187 -42.30 -32.24 -5.44
N ARG A 188 -43.47 -31.86 -4.94
CA ARG A 188 -44.50 -32.81 -4.49
C ARG A 188 -45.07 -33.56 -5.70
N PRO A 189 -45.27 -34.89 -5.63
CA PRO A 189 -45.95 -35.62 -6.69
C PRO A 189 -47.45 -35.28 -6.70
N ARG A 190 -47.99 -35.18 -7.91
CA ARG A 190 -49.42 -35.01 -8.20
C ARG A 190 -50.10 -36.38 -8.04
N MET A 191 -51.04 -36.49 -7.12
CA MET A 191 -51.92 -37.66 -7.02
C MET A 191 -53.07 -37.51 -8.04
N GLU A 192 -53.33 -38.59 -8.79
CA GLU A 192 -54.58 -38.80 -9.56
C GLU A 192 -55.77 -39.06 -8.64
#